data_AF-A0A2D7X387-F1
#
_entry.id   AF-A0A2D7X387-F1
#
_cell.length_a   1.000
_cell.length_b   1.000
_cell.length_c   1.000
_cell.angle_alpha   90.00
_cell.angle_beta   90.00
_cell.angle_gamma   90.00
#
_symmetry.space_group_name_H-M   'P 1'
#
loop_
_entity.id
_entity.type
_entity.pdbx_description
1 polymer ?
#
loop_
_entity_poly.entity_id
_entity_poly.type
_entity_poly.pdbx_seq_one_letter_code
_entity_poly.pdbx_strand_id
1 'polypeptide(L)'
;MSRVSATITRQSRIKNIENQYVKQAIELIGRSGNLVRNTAVTNIQMGDARSGVRRKDGTRSSGAGEYPKTDTGFLVSHINLKIDMDKLGASVESNASYSAALEFGTSKMAARPFMHPSLQENKPKIKRLLKQIKAK
;
A
#
# COMPACT_ATOMS: atom_id res chain seq x y z
N MET A 1 -34.02 35.20 45.01
CA MET A 1 -33.11 34.03 44.96
C MET A 1 -33.14 33.44 43.57
N SER A 2 -32.04 33.52 42.82
CA SER A 2 -31.94 32.99 41.45
C SER A 2 -31.77 31.47 41.49
N ARG A 3 -32.64 30.73 40.80
CA ARG A 3 -32.52 29.27 40.65
C ARG A 3 -31.49 28.97 39.57
N VAL A 4 -30.34 28.47 39.98
CA VAL A 4 -29.35 27.89 39.06
C VAL A 4 -29.85 26.51 38.63
N SER A 5 -30.20 26.33 37.36
CA SER A 5 -30.49 25.01 36.80
C SER A 5 -29.24 24.47 36.10
N ALA A 6 -28.72 23.32 36.55
CA ALA A 6 -27.65 22.61 35.87
C ALA A 6 -28.23 21.44 35.06
N THR A 7 -27.96 21.40 33.76
CA THR A 7 -28.32 20.26 32.91
C THR A 7 -27.15 19.28 32.86
N ILE A 8 -27.28 18.13 33.52
CA ILE A 8 -26.24 17.08 33.52
C ILE A 8 -26.40 16.27 32.23
N THR A 9 -25.52 16.50 31.25
CA THR A 9 -25.45 15.66 30.05
C THR A 9 -24.41 14.55 30.24
N ARG A 10 -24.85 13.28 30.18
CA ARG A 10 -23.94 12.13 30.22
C ARG A 10 -23.29 11.96 28.84
N GLN A 11 -22.16 12.61 28.59
CA GLN A 11 -21.38 12.36 27.38
C GLN A 11 -20.93 10.89 27.36
N SER A 12 -21.24 10.17 26.27
CA SER A 12 -20.89 8.76 26.10
C SER A 12 -19.38 8.61 25.86
N ARG A 13 -18.58 8.54 26.94
CA ARG A 13 -17.12 8.33 26.88
C ARG A 13 -16.72 7.19 25.93
N ILE A 14 -17.54 6.14 25.85
CA ILE A 14 -17.37 4.99 24.95
C ILE A 14 -17.34 5.42 23.47
N LYS A 15 -18.29 6.25 23.02
CA LYS A 15 -18.36 6.74 21.64
C LYS A 15 -17.14 7.57 21.26
N ASN A 16 -16.61 8.35 22.21
CA ASN A 16 -15.40 9.14 21.98
C ASN A 16 -14.17 8.23 21.82
N ILE A 17 -14.05 7.20 22.65
CA ILE A 17 -13.00 6.19 22.56
C ILE A 17 -13.09 5.44 21.22
N GLU A 18 -14.29 5.00 20.83
CA GLU A 18 -14.54 4.34 19.56
C GLU A 18 -14.14 5.22 18.36
N ASN A 19 -14.55 6.49 18.36
CA ASN A 19 -14.17 7.45 17.32
C ASN A 19 -12.65 7.64 17.24
N GLN A 20 -11.94 7.64 18.37
CA GLN A 20 -10.48 7.71 18.38
C GLN A 20 -9.84 6.46 17.78
N TYR A 21 -10.34 5.26 18.11
CA TYR A 21 -9.88 4.00 17.52
C TYR A 21 -10.11 3.98 16.01
N VAL A 22 -11.31 4.34 15.56
CA VAL A 22 -11.65 4.38 14.13
C VAL A 22 -10.75 5.37 13.39
N LYS A 23 -10.50 6.56 13.96
CA LYS A 23 -9.59 7.55 13.36
C LYS A 23 -8.16 7.00 13.22
N GLN A 24 -7.64 6.36 14.26
CA GLN A 24 -6.31 5.74 14.22
C GLN A 24 -6.24 4.59 13.21
N ALA A 25 -7.30 3.79 13.10
CA ALA A 25 -7.38 2.71 12.13
C ALA A 25 -7.37 3.23 10.70
N ILE A 26 -8.19 4.25 10.39
CA ILE A 26 -8.23 4.89 9.05
C ILE A 26 -6.86 5.43 8.67
N GLU A 27 -6.20 6.16 9.58
CA GLU A 27 -4.85 6.69 9.34
C GLU A 27 -3.84 5.56 9.10
N LEU A 28 -3.90 4.50 9.90
CA LEU A 28 -3.03 3.34 9.74
C LEU A 28 -3.24 2.65 8.40
N ILE A 29 -4.47 2.49 7.94
CA ILE A 29 -4.80 1.84 6.67
C ILE A 29 -4.22 2.63 5.51
N GLY A 30 -4.45 3.94 5.47
CA GLY A 30 -3.85 4.82 4.45
C GLY A 30 -2.32 4.77 4.46
N ARG A 31 -1.71 4.81 5.66
CA ARG A 31 -0.25 4.69 5.82
C ARG A 31 0.26 3.33 5.35
N SER A 32 -0.43 2.25 5.68
CA SER A 32 -0.07 0.88 5.32
C SER A 32 -0.16 0.65 3.80
N GLY A 33 -1.21 1.15 3.16
CA GLY A 33 -1.35 1.08 1.70
C GLY A 33 -0.25 1.87 0.99
N ASN A 34 0.06 3.08 1.45
CA ASN A 34 1.19 3.87 0.92
C ASN A 34 2.54 3.19 1.13
N LEU A 35 2.71 2.49 2.24
CA LEU A 35 3.93 1.76 2.54
C LEU A 35 4.16 0.63 1.53
N VAL A 36 3.13 -0.17 1.24
CA VAL A 36 3.18 -1.22 0.20
C VAL A 36 3.45 -0.61 -1.19
N ARG A 37 2.71 0.45 -1.55
CA ARG A 37 2.91 1.19 -2.80
C ARG A 37 4.35 1.66 -2.95
N ASN A 38 4.91 2.29 -1.90
CA ASN A 38 6.26 2.84 -1.94
C ASN A 38 7.30 1.73 -2.09
N THR A 39 7.16 0.61 -1.39
CA THR A 39 8.05 -0.55 -1.59
C THR A 39 7.99 -1.06 -3.04
N ALA A 40 6.81 -1.18 -3.63
CA ALA A 40 6.67 -1.56 -5.03
C ALA A 40 7.36 -0.56 -5.97
N VAL A 41 7.10 0.73 -5.81
CA VAL A 41 7.72 1.81 -6.58
C VAL A 41 9.25 1.77 -6.46
N THR A 42 9.77 1.72 -5.23
CA THR A 42 11.21 1.70 -4.97
C THR A 42 11.86 0.47 -5.57
N ASN A 43 11.28 -0.72 -5.42
CA ASN A 43 11.84 -1.95 -5.99
C ASN A 43 11.77 -1.98 -7.52
N ILE A 44 10.77 -1.36 -8.16
CA ILE A 44 10.71 -1.21 -9.63
C ILE A 44 11.77 -0.24 -10.15
N GLN A 45 12.02 0.85 -9.41
CA GLN A 45 13.01 1.87 -9.79
C GLN A 45 14.45 1.39 -9.54
N MET A 46 14.70 0.94 -8.32
CA MET A 46 16.03 0.57 -7.82
C MET A 46 16.38 -0.90 -8.05
N GLY A 47 15.41 -1.74 -8.42
CA GLY A 47 15.63 -3.17 -8.64
C GLY A 47 16.73 -3.43 -9.67
N ASP A 48 17.65 -4.33 -9.30
CA ASP A 48 18.69 -4.81 -10.19
C ASP A 48 18.10 -5.87 -11.13
N ALA A 49 18.22 -5.64 -12.43
CA ALA A 49 17.88 -6.62 -13.47
C ALA A 49 18.99 -7.68 -13.60
N ARG A 50 19.17 -8.52 -12.56
CA ARG A 50 20.32 -9.41 -12.39
C ARG A 50 20.31 -10.60 -13.33
N SER A 51 19.16 -11.05 -13.82
CA SER A 51 19.08 -12.25 -14.66
C SER A 51 18.50 -12.10 -16.08
N GLY A 52 17.90 -10.97 -16.47
CA GLY A 52 17.33 -10.83 -17.82
C GLY A 52 18.31 -10.40 -18.93
N VAL A 53 17.79 -10.17 -20.14
CA VAL A 53 18.60 -9.95 -21.34
C VAL A 53 19.28 -8.57 -21.30
N ARG A 54 20.58 -8.53 -21.61
CA ARG A 54 21.34 -7.28 -21.80
C ARG A 54 21.03 -6.70 -23.19
N ARG A 55 20.61 -5.45 -23.23
CA ARG A 55 20.31 -4.69 -24.43
C ARG A 55 21.58 -4.04 -24.98
N LYS A 56 21.51 -3.59 -26.24
CA LYS A 56 22.66 -3.00 -26.98
C LYS A 56 23.16 -1.68 -26.36
N ASP A 57 22.28 -0.95 -25.69
CA ASP A 57 22.58 0.27 -24.93
C ASP A 57 23.27 -0.01 -23.57
N GLY A 58 23.55 -1.27 -23.26
CA GLY A 58 24.15 -1.70 -22.00
C GLY A 58 23.15 -1.89 -20.86
N THR A 59 21.88 -1.50 -21.02
CA THR A 59 20.83 -1.73 -20.01
C THR A 59 20.42 -3.19 -19.96
N ARG A 60 19.84 -3.63 -18.84
CA ARG A 60 19.44 -5.03 -18.65
C ARG A 60 17.97 -5.10 -18.30
N SER A 61 17.26 -6.01 -18.96
CA SER A 61 15.87 -6.32 -18.62
C SER A 61 15.83 -7.23 -17.39
N SER A 62 14.78 -7.13 -16.57
CA SER A 62 14.61 -8.01 -15.41
C SER A 62 14.38 -9.46 -15.86
N GLY A 63 14.90 -10.42 -15.10
CA GLY A 63 14.61 -11.83 -15.35
C GLY A 63 13.23 -12.24 -14.83
N ALA A 64 12.95 -13.54 -14.88
CA ALA A 64 11.73 -14.11 -14.29
C ALA A 64 11.80 -14.02 -12.76
N GLY A 65 10.70 -13.66 -12.10
CA GLY A 65 10.63 -13.53 -10.64
C GLY A 65 11.25 -12.25 -10.06
N GLU A 66 12.02 -11.50 -10.86
CA GLU A 66 12.56 -10.20 -10.47
C GLU A 66 11.54 -9.08 -10.70
N TYR A 67 11.67 -8.00 -9.92
CA TYR A 67 10.85 -6.80 -10.14
C TYR A 67 11.07 -6.25 -11.55
N PRO A 68 10.01 -5.81 -12.25
CA PRO A 68 10.14 -5.24 -13.58
C PRO A 68 10.95 -3.96 -13.51
N LYS A 69 11.92 -3.81 -14.42
CA LYS A 69 12.74 -2.61 -14.50
C LYS A 69 11.94 -1.46 -15.10
N THR A 70 11.98 -0.31 -14.44
CA THR A 70 11.42 0.92 -15.01
C THR A 70 12.23 1.38 -16.24
N ASP A 71 11.53 1.84 -17.27
CA ASP A 71 12.12 2.49 -18.45
C ASP A 71 11.81 4.00 -18.39
N THR A 72 10.55 4.37 -18.65
CA THR A 72 10.06 5.76 -18.63
C THR A 72 9.38 6.19 -17.32
N GLY A 73 9.23 5.27 -16.35
CA GLY A 73 8.47 5.52 -15.13
C GLY A 73 6.95 5.33 -15.26
N PHE A 74 6.44 4.96 -16.44
CA PHE A 74 5.00 4.78 -16.68
C PHE A 74 4.36 3.75 -15.74
N LEU A 75 5.01 2.60 -15.51
CA LEU A 75 4.49 1.58 -14.61
C LEU A 75 4.33 2.14 -13.19
N VAL A 76 5.35 2.85 -12.72
CA VAL A 76 5.43 3.42 -11.37
C VAL A 76 4.37 4.50 -11.16
N SER A 77 4.19 5.38 -12.16
CA SER A 77 3.20 6.46 -12.07
C SER A 77 1.76 5.95 -12.07
N HIS A 78 1.52 4.74 -12.58
CA HIS A 78 0.20 4.11 -12.62
C HIS A 78 -0.09 3.17 -11.44
N ILE A 79 0.80 3.08 -10.46
CA ILE A 79 0.51 2.41 -9.19
C ILE A 79 -0.20 3.40 -8.28
N ASN A 80 -1.44 3.10 -7.93
CA ASN A 80 -2.33 3.96 -7.16
C ASN A 80 -2.79 3.27 -5.88
N LEU A 81 -2.99 4.08 -4.84
CA LEU A 81 -3.65 3.66 -3.62
C LEU A 81 -5.14 4.02 -3.72
N LYS A 82 -6.00 3.02 -3.60
CA LYS A 82 -7.45 3.18 -3.52
C LYS A 82 -7.90 2.85 -2.11
N ILE A 83 -8.55 3.81 -1.46
CA ILE A 83 -9.13 3.63 -0.13
C ILE A 83 -10.62 3.35 -0.33
N ASP A 84 -11.15 2.38 0.43
CA ASP A 84 -12.56 2.00 0.34
C ASP A 84 -13.48 3.12 0.87
N MET A 85 -14.76 3.07 0.51
CA MET A 85 -15.72 4.14 0.87
C MET A 85 -15.88 4.30 2.39
N ASP A 86 -15.78 3.19 3.13
CA ASP A 86 -15.82 3.17 4.60
C ASP A 86 -14.49 3.57 5.25
N LYS A 87 -13.42 3.72 4.45
CA LYS A 87 -12.04 4.02 4.85
C LYS A 87 -11.41 2.95 5.75
N LEU A 88 -12.05 1.79 5.87
CA LEU A 88 -11.57 0.65 6.67
C LEU A 88 -10.84 -0.40 5.83
N GLY A 89 -10.73 -0.17 4.53
CA GLY A 89 -9.88 -0.94 3.63
C GLY A 89 -9.09 -0.06 2.66
N ALA A 90 -8.00 -0.64 2.15
CA ALA A 90 -7.20 -0.03 1.11
C ALA A 90 -6.62 -1.09 0.18
N SER A 91 -6.66 -0.79 -1.12
CA SER A 91 -6.13 -1.61 -2.21
C SER A 91 -5.06 -0.83 -2.96
N VAL A 92 -3.96 -1.50 -3.30
CA VAL A 92 -2.93 -0.94 -4.18
C VAL A 92 -3.15 -1.53 -5.57
N GLU A 93 -3.50 -0.68 -6.53
CA GLU A 93 -3.88 -1.07 -7.88
C GLU A 93 -2.86 -0.54 -8.89
N SER A 94 -2.61 -1.27 -9.99
CA SER A 94 -1.78 -0.79 -11.09
C SER A 94 -2.62 -0.65 -12.36
N ASN A 95 -2.80 0.59 -12.81
CA ASN A 95 -3.63 0.93 -13.96
C ASN A 95 -2.88 0.88 -15.30
N ALA A 96 -1.61 0.47 -15.30
CA ALA A 96 -0.88 0.28 -16.53
C ALA A 96 -1.42 -0.95 -17.29
N SER A 97 -1.70 -0.83 -18.57
CA SER A 97 -2.31 -1.90 -19.38
C SER A 97 -1.52 -3.22 -19.37
N TYR A 98 -0.20 -3.14 -19.21
CA TYR A 98 0.71 -4.28 -19.17
C TYR A 98 1.04 -4.78 -17.75
N SER A 99 0.47 -4.17 -16.70
CA SER A 99 0.77 -4.51 -15.30
C SER A 99 0.39 -5.95 -14.97
N ALA A 100 -0.80 -6.40 -15.39
CA ALA A 100 -1.28 -7.76 -15.17
C ALA A 100 -0.41 -8.79 -15.88
N ALA A 101 0.01 -8.50 -17.12
CA ALA A 101 0.92 -9.35 -17.86
C ALA A 101 2.30 -9.48 -17.18
N LEU A 102 2.77 -8.42 -16.52
CA LEU A 102 4.01 -8.49 -15.72
C LEU A 102 3.80 -9.29 -14.42
N GLU A 103 2.73 -9.04 -13.67
CA GLU A 103 2.50 -9.70 -12.38
C GLU A 103 2.33 -11.22 -12.52
N PHE A 104 1.55 -11.66 -13.51
CA PHE A 104 1.17 -13.07 -13.68
C PHE A 104 1.95 -13.78 -14.80
N GLY A 105 2.63 -13.04 -15.66
CA GLY A 105 3.23 -13.59 -16.87
C GLY A 105 2.21 -13.85 -17.98
N THR A 106 2.72 -14.33 -19.11
CA THR A 106 1.95 -14.72 -20.30
C THR A 106 2.56 -15.97 -20.91
N SER A 107 1.95 -16.54 -21.95
CA SER A 107 2.53 -17.68 -22.69
C SER A 107 3.93 -17.40 -23.27
N LYS A 108 4.30 -16.13 -23.47
CA LYS A 108 5.57 -15.71 -24.08
C LYS A 108 6.54 -15.06 -23.09
N MET A 109 6.13 -14.82 -21.85
CA MET A 109 6.92 -14.08 -20.86
C MET A 109 6.64 -14.62 -19.46
N ALA A 110 7.68 -15.04 -18.75
CA ALA A 110 7.55 -15.45 -17.35
C ALA A 110 7.12 -14.28 -16.45
N ALA A 111 6.44 -14.61 -15.35
CA ALA A 111 5.97 -13.64 -14.38
C ALA A 111 7.12 -12.86 -13.74
N ARG A 112 6.87 -11.57 -13.52
CA ARG A 112 7.72 -10.59 -12.83
C ARG A 112 6.89 -9.92 -11.73
N PRO A 113 6.48 -10.69 -10.70
CA PRO A 113 5.58 -10.20 -9.68
C PRO A 113 6.24 -9.06 -8.91
N PHE A 114 5.51 -7.98 -8.70
CA PHE A 114 5.96 -6.80 -8.00
C PHE A 114 4.97 -6.33 -6.93
N MET A 115 3.67 -6.55 -7.14
CA MET A 115 2.64 -6.16 -6.17
C MET A 115 2.55 -7.16 -5.02
N HIS A 116 2.42 -8.44 -5.34
CA HIS A 116 2.35 -9.50 -4.33
C HIS A 116 3.58 -9.52 -3.40
N PRO A 117 4.83 -9.55 -3.90
CA PRO A 117 6.00 -9.56 -3.02
C PRO A 117 6.10 -8.28 -2.16
N SER A 118 5.76 -7.11 -2.70
CA SER A 118 5.74 -5.86 -1.93
C SER A 118 4.75 -5.90 -0.77
N LEU A 119 3.59 -6.55 -0.95
CA LEU A 119 2.63 -6.74 0.13
C LEU A 119 3.16 -7.72 1.19
N GLN A 120 3.73 -8.85 0.77
CA GLN A 120 4.24 -9.84 1.71
C GLN A 120 5.39 -9.30 2.57
N GLU A 121 6.31 -8.54 1.97
CA GLU A 121 7.43 -7.91 2.68
C GLU A 121 6.94 -6.98 3.80
N ASN A 122 5.87 -6.24 3.53
CA ASN A 122 5.35 -5.23 4.45
C ASN A 122 4.32 -5.74 5.44
N LYS A 123 3.71 -6.90 5.18
CA LYS A 123 2.76 -7.58 6.07
C LYS A 123 3.19 -7.63 7.55
N PRO A 124 4.42 -8.04 7.92
CA PRO A 124 4.85 -8.02 9.32
C PRO A 124 4.89 -6.62 9.93
N LYS A 125 5.31 -5.60 9.16
CA LYS A 125 5.37 -4.21 9.61
C LYS A 125 3.97 -3.65 9.86
N ILE A 126 3.04 -3.90 8.95
CA ILE A 126 1.62 -3.52 9.08
C ILE A 126 1.00 -4.16 10.33
N LYS A 127 1.23 -5.47 10.54
CA LYS A 127 0.77 -6.16 11.76
C LYS A 127 1.31 -5.55 13.05
N ARG A 128 2.56 -5.09 13.07
CA ARG A 128 3.16 -4.42 14.24
C ARG A 128 2.50 -3.06 14.49
N LEU A 129 2.30 -2.26 13.44
CA LEU A 129 1.63 -0.97 13.55
C LEU A 129 0.18 -1.11 14.04
N LEU A 130 -0.53 -2.14 13.58
CA LEU A 130 -1.89 -2.44 14.05
C LEU A 130 -1.96 -2.70 15.56
N LYS A 131 -0.98 -3.45 16.10
CA LYS A 131 -0.88 -3.73 17.54
C LYS A 131 -0.57 -2.48 18.38
N GLN A 132 -0.07 -1.40 17.77
CA GLN A 132 0.28 -0.16 18.46
C GLN A 132 -0.91 0.80 18.60
N ILE A 133 -2.02 0.55 17.92
CA ILE A 133 -3.25 1.35 18.07
C ILE A 133 -3.76 1.21 19.51
N LYS A 134 -3.90 2.33 20.21
CA LYS A 134 -4.40 2.40 21.59
C LYS A 134 -5.25 3.66 21.75
N ALA A 135 -6.38 3.56 22.44
CA ALA A 135 -7.04 4.74 22.95
C ALA A 135 -6.17 5.38 24.04
N LYS A 136 -6.02 6.70 23.95
CA LYS A 136 -5.43 7.53 24.99
C LYS A 136 -6.52 8.12 25.83
#